data_AF-A0AAD3TYR0-F1
#
_entry.id   AF-A0AAD3TYR0-F1
#
_cell.length_a   1.000
_cell.length_b   1.000
_cell.length_c   1.000
_cell.angle_alpha   90.00
_cell.angle_beta   90.00
_cell.angle_gamma   90.00
#
_symmetry.space_group_name_H-M   'P 1'
#
loop_
_entity.id
_entity.type
_entity.pdbx_description
1 polymer ?
#
loop_
_entity_poly.entity_id
_entity_poly.type
_entity_poly.pdbx_seq_one_letter_code
_entity_poly.pdbx_strand_id
1 'polypeptide(L)'
;MTIEETSTSLFSTLTSFFLPTAHAEAPEEEEVSSEEVVEEEPAEEEEEEEEEEEEDPEDQAPAIRDECEANECQDAGKHFKHCSEKIEAGKGWEGEDCVEELFHVMHCVDACAAPKLFKKLA
;
A
#
# COMPACT_ATOMS: atom_id res chain seq x y z
N MET A 1 43.81 -23.70 -16.86
CA MET A 1 43.01 -23.84 -15.63
C MET A 1 43.19 -22.53 -14.88
N THR A 2 42.23 -21.63 -14.78
CA THR A 2 40.77 -21.77 -14.72
C THR A 2 40.16 -20.42 -15.08
N ILE A 3 39.58 -20.29 -16.27
CA ILE A 3 38.72 -19.17 -16.66
C ILE A 3 37.59 -19.85 -17.44
N GLU A 4 36.60 -20.40 -16.74
CA GLU A 4 35.28 -20.84 -17.23
C GLU A 4 34.62 -21.69 -16.12
N GLU A 5 33.31 -21.52 -15.91
CA GLU A 5 32.41 -22.42 -15.14
C GLU A 5 32.28 -22.26 -13.61
N THR A 6 33.01 -21.36 -12.93
CA THR A 6 32.72 -21.07 -11.50
C THR A 6 31.57 -20.06 -11.33
N SER A 7 31.16 -19.37 -12.40
CA SER A 7 30.19 -18.26 -12.31
C SER A 7 28.73 -18.66 -12.56
N THR A 8 28.49 -19.67 -13.41
CA THR A 8 27.16 -19.99 -13.95
C THR A 8 26.27 -20.83 -13.03
N SER A 9 26.83 -21.63 -12.11
CA SER A 9 26.04 -22.53 -11.24
C SER A 9 25.47 -21.83 -9.98
N LEU A 10 26.17 -20.86 -9.41
CA LEU A 10 25.68 -20.15 -8.22
C LEU A 10 24.66 -19.06 -8.56
N PHE A 11 24.87 -18.36 -9.67
CA PHE A 11 23.96 -17.31 -10.10
C PHE A 11 22.59 -17.87 -10.54
N SER A 12 22.54 -19.04 -11.18
CA SER A 12 21.27 -19.65 -11.62
C SER A 12 20.46 -20.26 -10.47
N THR A 13 21.12 -20.72 -9.41
CA THR A 13 20.44 -21.33 -8.24
C THR A 13 19.95 -20.27 -7.26
N LEU A 14 20.66 -19.14 -7.11
CA LEU A 14 20.21 -18.00 -6.32
C LEU A 14 18.99 -17.31 -6.95
N THR A 15 18.93 -17.24 -8.28
CA THR A 15 17.87 -16.50 -8.98
C THR A 15 16.55 -17.25 -9.10
N SER A 16 16.54 -18.59 -9.00
CA SER A 16 15.29 -19.39 -9.07
C SER A 16 14.62 -19.65 -7.72
N PHE A 17 15.31 -19.41 -6.60
CA PHE A 17 14.75 -19.63 -5.26
C PHE A 17 13.99 -18.40 -4.74
N PHE A 18 14.40 -17.21 -5.16
CA PHE A 18 13.83 -15.95 -4.67
C PHE A 18 12.69 -15.40 -5.53
N LEU A 19 12.32 -16.05 -6.65
CA LEU A 19 11.32 -15.49 -7.57
C LEU A 19 10.25 -16.53 -7.98
N PRO A 20 8.98 -16.39 -7.55
CA PRO A 20 7.85 -17.03 -8.21
C PRO A 20 7.64 -16.40 -9.61
N THR A 21 7.51 -17.21 -10.65
CA THR A 21 7.50 -16.79 -12.06
C THR A 21 6.09 -16.82 -12.67
N ALA A 22 5.46 -15.65 -12.89
CA ALA A 22 4.34 -15.35 -13.83
C ALA A 22 3.85 -13.89 -13.63
N HIS A 23 3.32 -13.09 -14.58
CA HIS A 23 3.18 -13.11 -16.05
C HIS A 23 3.16 -11.63 -16.57
N ALA A 24 3.42 -11.46 -17.87
CA ALA A 24 3.80 -10.27 -18.64
C ALA A 24 2.78 -9.11 -18.78
N GLU A 25 3.27 -7.85 -18.86
CA GLU A 25 3.38 -7.03 -20.09
C GLU A 25 4.26 -5.77 -19.81
N ALA A 26 5.18 -5.43 -20.70
CA ALA A 26 5.98 -4.19 -20.69
C ALA A 26 6.13 -3.74 -22.15
N PRO A 27 5.92 -2.44 -22.47
CA PRO A 27 7.00 -1.46 -22.32
C PRO A 27 6.58 -0.06 -21.83
N GLU A 28 7.60 0.73 -21.50
CA GLU A 28 7.64 2.08 -20.91
C GLU A 28 7.56 3.22 -21.97
N GLU A 29 7.36 4.45 -21.46
CA GLU A 29 7.65 5.79 -22.04
C GLU A 29 6.64 6.45 -23.03
N GLU A 30 6.03 7.58 -22.65
CA GLU A 30 6.32 8.93 -23.19
C GLU A 30 5.26 10.00 -22.81
N GLU A 31 5.73 11.25 -22.80
CA GLU A 31 5.09 12.48 -22.37
C GLU A 31 4.02 12.99 -23.36
N VAL A 32 2.88 13.51 -22.87
CA VAL A 32 1.95 14.27 -23.74
C VAL A 32 1.52 15.57 -23.06
N SER A 33 2.10 16.65 -23.59
CA SER A 33 1.68 18.03 -23.41
C SER A 33 0.61 18.39 -24.45
N SER A 34 -0.30 19.28 -24.04
CA SER A 34 -1.22 20.13 -24.83
C SER A 34 -2.63 19.61 -25.17
N GLU A 35 -3.61 20.33 -24.62
CA GLU A 35 -5.04 20.41 -24.93
C GLU A 35 -5.32 20.94 -26.35
N GLU A 36 -6.35 20.37 -27.02
CA GLU A 36 -7.45 21.07 -27.72
C GLU A 36 -8.49 20.01 -28.18
N VAL A 37 -9.65 19.87 -27.52
CA VAL A 37 -10.98 20.45 -27.85
C VAL A 37 -11.70 19.80 -29.06
N VAL A 38 -12.71 18.97 -28.70
CA VAL A 38 -14.12 18.90 -29.18
C VAL A 38 -14.42 18.65 -30.67
N GLU A 39 -15.16 17.57 -30.98
CA GLU A 39 -16.53 17.62 -31.57
C GLU A 39 -17.25 16.26 -31.51
N GLU A 40 -18.51 16.27 -31.06
CA GLU A 40 -19.52 15.20 -31.03
C GLU A 40 -19.97 14.78 -32.46
N GLU A 41 -20.76 13.77 -32.81
CA GLU A 41 -21.84 12.94 -32.21
C GLU A 41 -22.21 11.88 -33.31
N PRO A 42 -23.34 11.14 -33.25
CA PRO A 42 -23.68 9.92 -32.49
C PRO A 42 -23.82 8.66 -33.38
N ALA A 43 -23.89 7.46 -32.78
CA ALA A 43 -24.74 6.32 -33.18
C ALA A 43 -24.19 4.99 -32.64
N GLU A 44 -24.87 4.37 -31.68
CA GLU A 44 -25.70 3.19 -31.91
C GLU A 44 -26.29 2.75 -30.56
N GLU A 45 -27.56 2.37 -30.59
CA GLU A 45 -28.27 1.71 -29.50
C GLU A 45 -27.59 0.36 -29.25
N GLU A 46 -26.79 0.24 -28.19
CA GLU A 46 -26.55 -1.05 -27.54
C GLU A 46 -27.42 -1.10 -26.29
N GLU A 47 -28.24 -2.14 -26.20
CA GLU A 47 -28.88 -2.59 -24.98
C GLU A 47 -27.77 -2.85 -23.95
N GLU A 48 -27.46 -1.85 -23.12
CA GLU A 48 -26.78 -2.07 -21.85
C GLU A 48 -27.75 -2.85 -20.97
N GLU A 49 -27.59 -4.19 -20.96
CA GLU A 49 -27.87 -4.96 -19.76
C GLU A 49 -27.19 -4.21 -18.61
N GLU A 50 -27.97 -3.50 -17.80
CA GLU A 50 -27.56 -3.04 -16.48
C GLU A 50 -27.17 -4.31 -15.71
N GLU A 51 -25.90 -4.72 -15.84
CA GLU A 51 -25.23 -5.47 -14.79
C GLU A 51 -25.37 -4.59 -13.55
N GLU A 52 -26.34 -4.93 -12.70
CA GLU A 52 -26.34 -4.53 -11.30
C GLU A 52 -24.97 -4.94 -10.76
N GLU A 53 -24.00 -4.03 -10.77
CA GLU A 53 -22.76 -4.16 -10.01
C GLU A 53 -23.20 -4.41 -8.57
N GLU A 54 -23.16 -5.66 -8.12
CA GLU A 54 -23.31 -5.98 -6.71
C GLU A 54 -22.19 -5.23 -5.99
N GLU A 55 -22.56 -4.13 -5.31
CA GLU A 55 -21.66 -3.36 -4.46
C GLU A 55 -21.06 -4.31 -3.42
N ASP A 56 -19.78 -4.63 -3.56
CA ASP A 56 -19.05 -5.46 -2.60
C ASP A 56 -19.15 -4.80 -1.22
N PRO A 57 -19.56 -5.51 -0.16
CA PRO A 57 -19.59 -4.96 1.19
C PRO A 57 -18.28 -4.24 1.56
N GLU A 58 -18.37 -2.96 1.92
CA GLU A 58 -17.21 -2.18 2.37
C GLU A 58 -16.47 -2.83 3.54
N ASP A 59 -15.13 -2.81 3.51
CA ASP A 59 -14.30 -3.21 4.65
C ASP A 59 -14.49 -2.21 5.80
N GLN A 60 -15.01 -2.70 6.93
CA GLN A 60 -15.23 -1.89 8.13
C GLN A 60 -13.93 -1.67 8.94
N ALA A 61 -12.85 -2.39 8.64
CA ALA A 61 -11.60 -2.30 9.41
C ALA A 61 -10.95 -0.91 9.41
N PRO A 62 -10.84 -0.18 8.28
CA PRO A 62 -10.26 1.17 8.26
C PRO A 62 -11.02 2.14 9.16
N ALA A 63 -12.34 2.22 9.03
CA ALA A 63 -13.16 3.12 9.85
C ALA A 63 -13.03 2.84 11.36
N ILE A 64 -12.96 1.56 11.75
CA ILE A 64 -12.78 1.16 13.16
C ILE A 64 -11.37 1.51 13.67
N ARG A 65 -10.34 1.30 12.85
CA ARG A 65 -8.95 1.64 13.20
C ARG A 65 -8.77 3.15 13.35
N ASP A 66 -9.35 3.93 12.44
CA ASP A 66 -9.32 5.40 12.49
C ASP A 66 -10.04 5.94 13.73
N GLU A 67 -11.20 5.37 14.10
CA GLU A 67 -11.89 5.72 15.33
C GLU A 67 -11.02 5.45 16.57
N CYS A 68 -10.34 4.29 16.60
CA CYS A 68 -9.44 3.93 17.70
C CYS A 68 -8.21 4.84 17.79
N GLU A 69 -7.62 5.23 16.65
CA GLU A 69 -6.52 6.20 16.61
C GLU A 69 -6.97 7.59 17.10
N ALA A 70 -8.14 8.04 16.62
CA ALA A 70 -8.69 9.35 16.94
C ALA A 70 -9.17 9.49 18.39
N ASN A 71 -9.41 8.40 19.13
CA ASN A 71 -9.94 8.44 20.49
C ASN A 71 -9.00 7.79 21.50
N GLU A 72 -9.00 6.46 21.62
CA GLU A 72 -8.27 5.73 22.65
C GLU A 72 -6.75 5.82 22.50
N CYS A 73 -6.25 6.01 21.28
CA CYS A 73 -4.82 5.93 20.95
C CYS A 73 -4.19 7.28 20.55
N GLN A 74 -4.85 8.41 20.84
CA GLN A 74 -4.40 9.75 20.47
C GLN A 74 -2.97 10.06 20.90
N ASP A 75 -2.57 9.64 22.11
CA ASP A 75 -1.25 9.99 22.65
C ASP A 75 -0.12 9.24 21.92
N ALA A 76 -0.32 7.96 21.60
CA ALA A 76 0.61 7.21 20.76
C ALA A 76 0.74 7.86 19.36
N GLY A 77 -0.39 8.27 18.76
CA GLY A 77 -0.39 8.98 17.47
C GLY A 77 0.36 10.31 17.53
N LYS A 78 0.20 11.10 18.61
CA LYS A 78 0.95 12.35 18.81
C LYS A 78 2.46 12.11 18.91
N HIS A 79 2.89 11.06 19.61
CA HIS A 79 4.31 10.71 19.73
C HIS A 79 4.90 10.30 18.39
N PHE A 80 4.19 9.45 17.64
CA PHE A 80 4.60 9.05 16.30
C PHE A 80 4.72 10.25 15.34
N LYS A 81 3.72 11.14 15.34
CA LYS A 81 3.74 12.36 14.54
C LYS A 81 4.90 13.28 14.92
N HIS A 82 5.13 13.48 16.22
CA HIS A 82 6.26 14.28 16.71
C HIS A 82 7.61 13.69 16.28
N CYS A 83 7.78 12.36 16.35
CA CYS A 83 8.98 11.70 15.84
C CYS A 83 9.15 11.97 14.34
N SER A 84 8.10 11.73 13.55
CA SER A 84 8.11 11.89 12.09
C SER A 84 8.49 13.32 11.69
N GLU A 85 7.84 14.32 12.29
CA GLU A 85 8.14 15.74 12.05
C GLU A 85 9.59 16.11 12.43
N LYS A 86 10.16 15.48 13.47
CA LYS A 86 11.55 15.70 13.89
C LYS A 86 12.53 15.13 12.86
N ILE A 87 12.28 13.92 12.36
CA ILE A 87 13.09 13.27 11.33
C ILE A 87 13.03 14.07 10.02
N GLU A 88 11.83 14.43 9.56
CA GLU A 88 11.62 15.22 8.35
C GLU A 88 12.29 16.60 8.43
N ALA A 89 12.31 17.21 9.62
CA ALA A 89 13.00 18.47 9.86
C ALA A 89 14.53 18.35 9.93
N GLY A 90 15.10 17.15 9.81
CA GLY A 90 16.55 16.91 9.96
C GLY A 90 17.06 17.18 11.38
N LYS A 91 16.16 17.12 12.38
CA LYS A 91 16.47 17.34 13.80
C LYS A 91 16.64 16.03 14.58
N GLY A 92 16.53 14.90 13.90
CA GLY A 92 16.81 13.59 14.46
C GLY A 92 18.30 13.30 14.59
N TRP A 93 18.63 12.22 15.29
CA TRP A 93 19.99 11.69 15.36
C TRP A 93 20.33 10.84 14.13
N GLU A 94 21.62 10.61 13.88
CA GLU A 94 22.06 9.72 12.80
C GLU A 94 21.53 8.30 13.02
N GLY A 95 20.77 7.79 12.04
CA GLY A 95 20.13 6.48 12.12
C GLY A 95 18.89 6.44 13.01
N GLU A 96 18.35 7.59 13.42
CA GLU A 96 17.05 7.63 14.09
C GLU A 96 15.91 7.27 13.12
N ASP A 97 15.02 6.39 13.58
CA ASP A 97 13.75 6.07 12.94
C ASP A 97 12.59 6.21 13.94
N CYS A 98 11.35 6.08 13.45
CA CYS A 98 10.13 6.19 14.26
C CYS A 98 9.40 4.84 14.41
N VAL A 99 10.13 3.72 14.28
CA VAL A 99 9.52 2.38 14.29
C VAL A 99 9.02 2.02 15.69
N GLU A 100 9.68 2.49 16.74
CA GLU A 100 9.22 2.33 18.12
C GLU A 100 7.86 3.01 18.33
N GLU A 101 7.73 4.28 17.96
CA GLU A 101 6.47 5.02 18.09
C GLU A 101 5.38 4.42 17.19
N LEU A 102 5.72 3.94 15.99
CA LEU A 102 4.78 3.21 15.14
C LEU A 102 4.26 1.94 15.83
N PHE A 103 5.13 1.17 16.48
CA PHE A 103 4.72 -0.02 17.22
C PHE A 103 3.82 0.33 18.41
N HIS A 104 4.02 1.48 19.05
CA HIS A 104 3.09 1.96 20.07
C HIS A 104 1.72 2.31 19.51
N VAL A 105 1.65 2.98 18.35
CA VAL A 105 0.38 3.26 17.66
C VAL A 105 -0.33 1.94 17.31
N MET A 106 0.36 1.05 16.59
CA MET A 106 -0.20 -0.22 16.14
C MET A 106 -0.68 -1.09 17.30
N HIS A 107 0.13 -1.21 18.36
CA HIS A 107 -0.24 -1.99 19.54
C HIS A 107 -1.52 -1.47 20.20
N CYS A 108 -1.65 -0.15 20.34
CA CYS A 108 -2.84 0.47 20.92
C CYS A 108 -4.07 0.28 19.99
N VAL A 109 -3.92 0.61 18.71
CA VAL A 109 -5.01 0.56 17.73
C VAL A 109 -5.51 -0.87 17.57
N ASP A 110 -4.63 -1.87 17.49
CA ASP A 110 -5.04 -3.28 17.38
C ASP A 110 -5.76 -3.77 18.64
N ALA A 111 -5.30 -3.38 19.83
CA ALA A 111 -5.98 -3.71 21.08
C ALA A 111 -7.39 -3.12 21.17
N CYS A 112 -7.58 -1.90 20.65
CA CYS A 112 -8.89 -1.24 20.56
C CYS A 112 -9.78 -1.84 19.46
N ALA A 113 -9.23 -2.04 18.27
CA ALA A 113 -9.97 -2.41 17.07
C ALA A 113 -10.38 -3.87 17.06
N ALA A 114 -9.54 -4.79 17.55
CA ALA A 114 -9.82 -6.23 17.51
C ALA A 114 -11.23 -6.61 18.04
N PRO A 115 -11.64 -6.24 19.25
CA PRO A 115 -12.98 -6.60 19.75
C PRO A 115 -14.13 -5.86 19.04
N LYS A 116 -13.88 -4.71 18.38
CA LYS A 116 -14.87 -3.97 17.59
C LYS A 116 -15.06 -4.65 16.22
N LEU A 117 -13.95 -4.96 15.55
CA LEU A 117 -13.91 -5.57 14.23
C LEU A 117 -14.48 -6.99 14.23
N PHE A 118 -14.05 -7.85 15.16
CA PHE A 118 -14.56 -9.23 15.19
C PHE A 118 -16.04 -9.34 15.57
N LYS A 119 -16.68 -8.29 16.12
CA LYS A 119 -18.15 -8.26 16.28
C LYS A 119 -18.91 -7.98 14.98
N LYS A 120 -18.24 -7.41 13.98
CA LYS A 120 -18.80 -7.13 12.66
C LYS A 120 -18.63 -8.29 11.69
N LEU A 121 -17.63 -9.13 11.95
CA LEU A 121 -17.25 -10.27 11.11
C LEU A 121 -17.75 -11.63 11.67
N ALA A 122 -18.31 -11.65 12.88
CA ALA A 122 -18.78 -12.86 13.57
C ALA A 122 -20.21 -13.25 13.23
#